data_AF-A0A931MCV0-F1
#
_entry.id   AF-A0A931MCV0-F1
#
_cell.length_a   1.000
_cell.length_b   1.000
_cell.length_c   1.000
_cell.angle_alpha   90.00
_cell.angle_beta   90.00
_cell.angle_gamma   90.00
#
_symmetry.space_group_name_H-M   'P 1'
#
loop_
_entity.id
_entity.type
_entity.pdbx_description
1 polymer ?
#
loop_
_entity_poly.entity_id
_entity_poly.type
_entity_poly.pdbx_seq_one_letter_code
_entity_poly.pdbx_strand_id
1 'polypeptide(L)' 'GTAFDIAGKNKADESSMREAVFTAIDILRNKFDYADSRKNPLRKMSHIVLRGAEDEKIEQQQEGA' A
#
# COMPACT_ATOMS: atom_id res chain seq x y z
N GLY A 1 -7.87 -27.64 9.24
CA GLY A 1 -8.00 -28.69 10.26
C GLY A 1 -6.86 -29.67 10.13
N THR A 2 -6.59 -30.51 11.13
CA THR A 2 -5.43 -31.43 11.12
C THR A 2 -5.57 -32.66 10.22
N ALA A 3 -6.79 -32.94 9.73
CA ALA A 3 -7.09 -33.99 8.75
C ALA A 3 -6.44 -35.36 9.10
N PHE A 4 -6.73 -35.87 10.31
CA PHE A 4 -6.16 -37.12 10.84
C PHE A 4 -6.47 -38.35 9.98
N ASP A 5 -7.60 -38.33 9.29
CA ASP A 5 -8.09 -39.38 8.40
C ASP A 5 -7.19 -39.61 7.17
N ILE A 6 -6.42 -38.60 6.76
CA ILE A 6 -5.49 -38.67 5.62
C ILE A 6 -4.00 -38.62 6.02
N ALA A 7 -3.70 -38.52 7.31
CA ALA A 7 -2.34 -38.49 7.83
C ALA A 7 -1.57 -39.78 7.46
N GLY A 8 -0.34 -39.63 6.96
CA GLY A 8 0.51 -40.75 6.53
C GLY A 8 0.08 -41.46 5.24
N LYS A 9 -1.04 -41.04 4.61
CA LYS A 9 -1.55 -41.65 3.37
C LYS A 9 -1.07 -40.96 2.09
N ASN A 10 -0.24 -39.91 2.21
CA ASN A 10 0.27 -39.11 1.09
C ASN A 10 -0.85 -38.54 0.18
N LYS A 11 -1.95 -38.10 0.80
CA LYS A 11 -3.16 -37.57 0.15
C LYS A 11 -3.44 -36.09 0.45
N ALA A 12 -2.68 -35.49 1.36
CA ALA A 12 -2.86 -34.09 1.72
C ALA A 12 -2.24 -33.21 0.63
N ASP A 13 -2.99 -32.20 0.19
CA ASP A 13 -2.46 -31.15 -0.67
C ASP A 13 -1.79 -30.07 0.18
N GLU A 14 -0.57 -29.69 -0.20
CA GLU A 14 0.26 -28.71 0.49
C GLU A 14 0.05 -27.27 0.00
N SER A 15 -0.68 -27.09 -1.11
CA SER A 15 -0.88 -25.80 -1.77
C SER A 15 -1.32 -24.71 -0.78
N SER A 16 -2.34 -25.00 0.03
CA SER A 16 -2.90 -24.06 1.02
C SER A 16 -1.90 -23.71 2.13
N MET A 17 -1.07 -24.66 2.56
CA MET A 17 -0.06 -24.40 3.59
C MET A 17 1.04 -23.49 3.05
N ARG A 18 1.50 -23.74 1.83
CA ARG A 18 2.49 -22.91 1.15
C ARG A 18 1.96 -21.47 0.97
N GLU A 19 0.72 -21.32 0.53
CA GLU A 19 0.08 -20.02 0.37
C GLU A 19 -0.04 -19.27 1.70
N ALA A 20 -0.44 -19.95 2.77
CA ALA A 20 -0.49 -19.36 4.11
C ALA A 20 0.87 -18.83 4.58
N VAL A 21 1.96 -19.54 4.29
CA VAL A 21 3.33 -19.12 4.64
C VAL A 21 3.72 -17.85 3.88
N PHE A 22 3.52 -17.82 2.56
CA PHE A 22 3.82 -16.62 1.77
C PHE A 22 2.97 -15.43 2.19
N THR A 23 1.68 -15.66 2.43
CA THR A 23 0.77 -14.62 2.93
C THR A 23 1.24 -14.05 4.27
N ALA A 24 1.72 -14.90 5.19
CA ALA A 24 2.27 -14.43 6.47
C ALA A 24 3.51 -13.53 6.29
N ILE A 25 4.39 -13.88 5.34
CA ILE A 25 5.56 -13.07 4.98
C ILE A 25 5.12 -11.71 4.42
N ASP A 26 4.14 -11.69 3.52
CA ASP A 26 3.65 -10.47 2.89
C ASP A 26 2.97 -9.55 3.91
N ILE A 27 2.15 -10.10 4.81
CA ILE A 27 1.56 -9.35 5.93
C ILE A 27 2.64 -8.69 6.79
N LEU A 28 3.71 -9.41 7.09
CA LEU A 28 4.81 -8.90 7.90
C LEU A 28 5.52 -7.73 7.20
N ARG A 29 5.84 -7.88 5.91
CA ARG A 29 6.48 -6.82 5.10
C ARG A 29 5.60 -5.57 5.02
N ASN A 30 4.31 -5.76 4.70
CA ASN A 30 3.34 -4.66 4.61
C ASN A 30 3.23 -3.87 5.91
N LYS A 31 3.36 -4.53 7.08
CA LYS A 31 3.37 -3.84 8.38
C LYS A 31 4.59 -2.92 8.54
N PHE A 32 5.76 -3.38 8.12
CA PHE A 32 6.98 -2.56 8.18
C PHE A 32 6.92 -1.40 7.19
N ASP A 33 6.50 -1.65 5.96
CA ASP A 33 6.38 -0.62 4.92
C ASP A 33 5.37 0.47 5.29
N TYR A 34 4.25 0.07 5.90
CA TYR A 34 3.26 0.99 6.44
C TYR A 34 3.83 1.87 7.57
N ALA A 35 4.64 1.28 8.46
CA ALA A 35 5.29 2.03 9.53
C ALA A 35 6.33 3.01 8.98
N ASP A 36 7.14 2.59 8.01
CA ASP A 36 8.18 3.42 7.40
C ASP A 36 7.57 4.60 6.63
N SER A 37 6.53 4.34 5.82
CA SER A 37 5.81 5.37 5.07
C SER A 37 5.18 6.44 5.96
N ARG A 38 4.85 6.09 7.22
CA ARG A 38 4.23 6.99 8.20
C ARG A 38 5.21 7.63 9.17
N LYS A 39 6.51 7.31 9.05
CA LYS A 39 7.55 7.83 9.95
C LYS A 39 7.73 9.34 9.83
N ASN A 40 7.53 9.91 8.64
CA ASN A 40 7.64 11.34 8.40
C ASN A 40 6.42 11.88 7.62
N PRO A 41 5.26 12.06 8.30
CA PRO A 41 4.08 12.59 7.66
C PRO A 41 4.30 14.06 7.30
N LEU A 42 3.93 14.46 6.07
CA LEU A 42 3.92 15.86 5.68
C LEU A 42 2.98 16.65 6.61
N ARG A 43 3.45 17.81 7.08
CA ARG A 43 2.63 18.71 7.87
C ARG A 43 1.43 19.15 7.04
N LYS A 44 0.22 18.97 7.57
CA LYS A 44 -0.98 19.51 6.93
C LYS A 44 -0.87 21.03 6.90
N MET A 45 -0.57 21.58 5.73
CA MET A 45 -0.61 23.02 5.51
C MET A 45 -2.08 23.43 5.51
N SER A 46 -2.51 24.09 6.60
CA SER A 46 -3.86 24.67 6.65
C SER A 46 -4.03 25.68 5.51
N HIS A 47 -5.26 25.85 5.04
CA HIS A 47 -5.66 26.82 3.99
C HIS A 47 -5.12 28.25 4.22
N ILE A 48 -4.70 28.59 5.45
CA ILE A 48 -4.06 29.85 5.80
C ILE A 48 -2.71 30.04 5.06
N VAL A 49 -1.92 28.99 4.84
CA VAL A 49 -0.58 29.11 4.23
C VAL A 49 -0.61 29.03 2.70
N LEU A 50 -1.64 28.41 2.12
CA LEU A 50 -1.88 28.37 0.67
C LEU A 50 -2.47 29.69 0.13
N ARG A 51 -2.89 30.61 1.02
CA ARG A 51 -3.57 31.84 0.63
C ARG A 51 -2.71 32.83 -0.16
N GLY A 52 -1.39 32.60 -0.25
CA GLY A 52 -0.45 33.40 -1.02
C GLY A 52 0.37 32.59 -2.05
N ALA A 53 0.01 31.33 -2.29
CA ALA A 53 0.58 30.60 -3.42
C ALA A 53 -0.13 31.10 -4.68
N GLU A 54 0.48 32.05 -5.38
CA GLU A 54 0.01 32.46 -6.69
C GLU A 54 0.21 31.28 -7.64
N ASP A 55 -0.88 30.66 -8.12
CA ASP A 55 -0.80 29.71 -9.22
C ASP A 55 -0.22 30.43 -10.45
N GLU A 56 0.67 29.75 -11.17
CA GLU A 56 1.28 30.30 -12.39
C GLU A 56 0.17 30.77 -13.35
N LYS A 57 0.17 32.06 -13.68
CA LYS A 57 -0.72 32.62 -14.69
C LYS A 57 -0.37 31.99 -16.03
N ILE A 58 -1.23 31.10 -16.51
CA ILE A 58 -1.17 30.62 -17.88
C ILE A 58 -1.63 31.78 -18.77
N GLU A 59 -0.68 32.51 -19.35
CA GLU A 59 -0.97 33.51 -20.38
C GLU A 59 -1.59 32.81 -21.59
N GLN A 60 -2.91 32.95 -21.73
CA GLN A 60 -3.61 32.58 -22.94
C GLN A 60 -3.18 33.61 -24.01
N GLN A 61 -2.22 33.21 -24.84
CA GLN A 61 -1.91 33.94 -26.06
C GLN A 61 -3.21 34.05 -26.86
N GLN A 62 -3.71 35.28 -26.99
CA GLN A 62 -4.78 35.60 -27.92
C GLN A 62 -4.24 35.30 -29.32
N GLU A 63 -4.64 34.17 -29.90
CA GLU A 63 -4.59 33.98 -31.35
C GLU A 63 -5.50 35.04 -31.96
N GLY A 64 -4.86 36.11 -32.43
CA GLY A 64 -5.52 37.23 -33.10
C GLY A 64 -5.90 36.87 -34.53
N ALA A 65 -7.13 37.28 -34.88
CA ALA A 65 -7.69 37.57 -36.21
C ALA A 65 -7.84 36.41 -37.21
#